data_AF-A0A547PNA1-F1
#
_entry.id   AF-A0A547PNA1-F1
#
_cell.length_a   1.000
_cell.length_b   1.000
_cell.length_c   1.000
_cell.angle_alpha   90.00
_cell.angle_beta   90.00
_cell.angle_gamma   90.00
#
_symmetry.space_group_name_H-M   'P 1'
#
loop_
_entity.id
_entity.type
_entity.pdbx_description
1 polymer ?
#
loop_
_entity_poly.entity_id
_entity_poly.type
_entity_poly.pdbx_seq_one_letter_code
_entity_poly.pdbx_strand_id
1 'polypeptide(L)'
;MKPGKPSPKQDDLLRARWVGMIDMRHELVKLAALIDREVFERERAGLFLSQTGRPATPTRLVAGLLYLRHAFRLSDEAVVVRWAGTPYWQHFCGETVFRHRLPIDPSSMTRWRNRIG
;
A
#
# COMPACT_ATOMS: atom_id res chain seq x y z
N MET A 1 9.94 17.04 -20.94
CA MET A 1 11.03 16.19 -20.42
C MET A 1 10.42 15.08 -19.56
N LYS A 2 10.64 13.80 -19.89
CA LYS A 2 10.25 12.68 -19.03
C LYS A 2 11.27 12.57 -17.90
N PRO A 3 10.88 12.53 -16.61
CA PRO A 3 11.86 12.35 -15.54
C PRO A 3 12.50 10.97 -15.69
N GLY A 4 13.83 10.93 -15.73
CA GLY A 4 14.60 9.69 -15.78
C GLY A 4 14.32 8.85 -14.54
N LYS A 5 14.24 7.53 -14.71
CA LYS A 5 14.10 6.61 -13.57
C LYS A 5 15.27 6.84 -12.61
N PRO A 6 15.02 7.00 -11.31
CA PRO A 6 16.09 7.14 -10.33
C PRO A 6 17.03 5.93 -10.39
N SER A 7 18.32 6.18 -10.20
CA SER A 7 19.33 5.11 -10.17
C SER A 7 19.16 4.24 -8.91
N PRO A 8 19.58 2.96 -8.93
CA PRO A 8 19.45 2.05 -7.79
C PRO A 8 20.02 2.62 -6.48
N LYS A 9 21.15 3.34 -6.54
CA LYS A 9 21.76 3.99 -5.37
C LYS A 9 20.90 5.11 -4.77
N GLN A 10 20.16 5.84 -5.60
CA GLN A 10 19.23 6.88 -5.13
C GLN A 10 17.99 6.27 -4.49
N ASP A 11 17.47 5.17 -5.06
CA ASP A 11 16.38 4.40 -4.45
C ASP A 11 16.78 3.83 -3.10
N ASP A 12 18.00 3.31 -2.97
CA ASP A 12 18.53 2.80 -1.70
C ASP A 12 18.70 3.91 -0.66
N LEU A 13 19.20 5.09 -1.05
CA LEU A 13 19.29 6.26 -0.17
C LEU A 13 17.91 6.77 0.28
N LEU A 14 16.93 6.81 -0.62
CA LEU A 14 15.56 7.24 -0.31
C LEU A 14 14.83 6.22 0.58
N ARG A 15 15.01 4.93 0.33
CA ARG A 15 14.53 3.85 1.21
C ARG A 15 15.18 3.92 2.58
N ALA A 16 16.51 4.05 2.65
CA ALA A 16 17.24 4.16 3.91
C ALA A 16 16.77 5.36 4.73
N ARG A 17 16.51 6.50 4.07
CA ARG A 17 15.98 7.70 4.73
C ARG A 17 14.57 7.49 5.28
N TRP A 18 13.71 6.73 4.60
CA TRP A 18 12.34 6.48 5.06
C TRP A 18 12.25 5.38 6.12
N VAL A 19 13.05 4.32 6.01
CA VAL A 19 13.23 3.31 7.06
C VAL A 19 13.72 3.97 8.36
N GLY A 20 14.50 5.05 8.26
CA GLY A 20 14.90 5.87 9.41
C GLY A 20 13.80 6.74 10.04
N MET A 21 12.61 6.86 9.42
CA MET A 21 11.50 7.72 9.91
C MET A 21 10.40 6.96 10.65
N ILE A 22 10.38 5.63 10.59
CA ILE A 22 9.37 4.80 11.24
C ILE A 22 10.04 3.86 12.25
N ASP A 23 9.42 3.65 13.41
CA ASP A 23 9.93 2.67 14.38
C ASP A 23 9.71 1.25 13.85
N MET A 24 10.81 0.54 13.59
CA MET A 24 10.79 -0.85 13.12
C MET A 24 10.19 -1.82 14.15
N ARG A 25 10.05 -1.41 15.41
CA ARG A 25 9.41 -2.19 16.48
C ARG A 25 7.89 -2.10 16.48
N HIS A 26 7.32 -1.18 15.71
CA HIS A 26 5.88 -0.97 15.60
C HIS A 26 5.18 -2.23 15.08
N GLU A 27 4.01 -2.56 15.63
CA GLU A 27 3.28 -3.80 15.35
C GLU A 27 2.95 -3.96 13.86
N LEU A 28 2.46 -2.91 13.21
CA LEU A 28 2.20 -2.92 11.77
C LEU A 28 3.47 -3.15 10.93
N VAL A 29 4.65 -2.72 11.40
CA VAL A 29 5.91 -2.95 10.68
C VAL A 29 6.33 -4.42 10.81
N LYS A 30 6.20 -4.99 12.01
CA LYS A 30 6.42 -6.43 12.23
C LYS A 30 5.45 -7.28 11.41
N LEU A 31 4.17 -6.93 11.41
CA LEU A 31 3.15 -7.63 10.63
C LEU A 31 3.42 -7.52 9.12
N ALA A 32 3.85 -6.35 8.65
CA ALA A 32 4.25 -6.14 7.26
C ALA A 32 5.41 -7.05 6.81
N ALA A 33 6.31 -7.41 7.73
CA ALA A 33 7.45 -8.29 7.47
C ALA A 33 7.08 -9.77 7.45
N LEU A 34 6.00 -10.16 8.14
CA LEU A 34 5.47 -11.53 8.11
C LEU A 34 4.70 -11.84 6.82
N ILE A 35 4.26 -10.81 6.10
CA ILE A 35 3.57 -10.96 4.81
C ILE A 35 4.63 -10.98 3.71
N ASP A 36 4.91 -12.17 3.17
CA ASP A 36 5.80 -12.33 2.02
C ASP A 36 5.22 -11.57 0.81
N ARG A 37 5.96 -10.55 0.39
CA ARG A 37 5.54 -9.64 -0.67
C ARG A 37 5.49 -10.32 -2.04
N GLU A 38 6.44 -11.20 -2.33
CA GLU A 38 6.57 -11.83 -3.64
C GLU A 38 5.52 -12.91 -3.83
N VAL A 39 5.27 -13.71 -2.77
CA VAL A 39 4.20 -14.70 -2.77
C VAL A 39 2.85 -14.02 -2.92
N PHE A 40 2.62 -12.93 -2.19
CA PHE A 40 1.34 -12.22 -2.22
C PHE A 40 1.03 -11.61 -3.59
N GLU A 41 2.00 -10.95 -4.22
CA GLU A 41 1.82 -10.42 -5.58
C GLU A 41 1.66 -11.56 -6.59
N ARG A 42 2.44 -12.65 -6.51
CA ARG A 42 2.32 -13.78 -7.44
C ARG A 42 0.94 -14.45 -7.39
N GLU A 43 0.44 -14.74 -6.20
CA GLU A 43 -0.81 -15.49 -6.04
C GLU A 43 -2.05 -14.64 -6.23
N ARG A 44 -1.97 -13.33 -6.02
CA ARG A 44 -3.14 -12.45 -6.00
C ARG A 44 -3.10 -11.28 -6.98
N ALA A 45 -2.06 -11.14 -7.80
CA ALA A 45 -1.98 -10.12 -8.86
C ALA A 45 -3.21 -10.11 -9.79
N GLY A 46 -3.81 -11.27 -10.04
CA GLY A 46 -5.00 -11.39 -10.90
C GLY A 46 -6.29 -10.78 -10.30
N LEU A 47 -6.38 -10.64 -8.98
CA LEU A 47 -7.62 -10.21 -8.30
C LEU A 47 -7.86 -8.69 -8.41
N PHE A 48 -6.79 -7.92 -8.56
CA PHE A 48 -6.82 -6.46 -8.49
C PHE A 48 -6.53 -5.76 -9.82
N LEU A 49 -6.61 -6.52 -10.93
CA LEU A 49 -6.46 -5.99 -12.28
C LEU A 49 -7.53 -4.93 -12.58
N SER A 50 -7.08 -3.84 -13.20
CA SER A 50 -7.96 -2.84 -13.81
C SER A 50 -8.32 -3.30 -15.22
N GLN A 51 -9.61 -3.37 -15.53
CA GLN A 51 -10.10 -3.79 -16.86
C GLN A 51 -10.04 -2.67 -17.92
N THR A 52 -9.63 -1.45 -17.55
CA THR A 52 -9.76 -0.24 -18.39
C THR A 52 -8.42 0.46 -18.71
N GLY A 53 -7.34 -0.30 -18.88
CA GLY A 53 -6.04 0.26 -19.33
C GLY A 53 -5.29 1.11 -18.31
N ARG A 54 -5.81 1.25 -17.08
CA ARG A 54 -5.10 1.84 -15.94
C ARG A 54 -4.13 0.79 -15.36
N PRO A 55 -2.92 1.16 -14.92
CA PRO A 55 -2.04 0.22 -14.23
C PRO A 55 -2.78 -0.42 -13.05
N ALA A 56 -2.62 -1.74 -12.89
CA ALA A 56 -3.27 -2.50 -11.84
C ALA A 56 -2.96 -1.89 -10.46
N THR A 57 -3.98 -1.80 -9.60
CA THR A 57 -3.75 -1.37 -8.22
C THR A 57 -2.89 -2.42 -7.53
N PRO A 58 -1.79 -2.05 -6.86
CA PRO A 58 -0.93 -3.02 -6.18
C PRO A 58 -1.72 -3.92 -5.24
N THR A 59 -1.54 -5.23 -5.35
CA THR A 59 -2.28 -6.23 -4.57
C THR A 59 -2.13 -5.96 -3.08
N ARG A 60 -0.90 -5.70 -2.64
CA ARG A 60 -0.59 -5.41 -1.24
C ARG A 60 -1.26 -4.15 -0.70
N LEU A 61 -1.42 -3.12 -1.54
CA LEU A 61 -2.13 -1.90 -1.15
C LEU A 61 -3.59 -2.21 -0.83
N VAL A 62 -4.29 -2.92 -1.72
CA VAL A 62 -5.70 -3.26 -1.52
C VAL A 62 -5.89 -4.15 -0.30
N ALA A 63 -5.07 -5.20 -0.17
CA ALA A 63 -5.13 -6.10 0.98
C ALA A 63 -4.84 -5.37 2.30
N GLY A 64 -3.84 -4.50 2.31
CA GLY A 64 -3.50 -3.68 3.48
C GLY A 64 -4.63 -2.74 3.88
N LEU A 65 -5.26 -2.07 2.91
CA LEU A 65 -6.40 -1.18 3.18
C LEU A 65 -7.61 -1.96 3.70
N LEU A 66 -7.91 -3.13 3.14
CA LEU A 66 -9.01 -3.99 3.62
C LEU A 66 -8.76 -4.47 5.07
N TYR A 67 -7.53 -4.88 5.37
CA TYR A 67 -7.13 -5.26 6.73
C TYR A 67 -7.26 -4.09 7.70
N LEU A 68 -6.67 -2.92 7.38
CA LEU A 68 -6.69 -1.75 8.26
C LEU A 68 -8.12 -1.25 8.48
N ARG A 69 -8.95 -1.23 7.44
CA ARG A 69 -10.37 -0.91 7.55
C ARG A 69 -11.07 -1.81 8.57
N HIS A 70 -10.87 -3.13 8.47
CA HIS A 70 -11.50 -4.10 9.36
C HIS A 70 -10.96 -3.99 10.79
N ALA A 71 -9.63 -4.02 10.95
CA ALA A 71 -8.95 -3.99 12.25
C ALA A 71 -9.26 -2.72 13.05
N PHE A 72 -9.37 -1.57 12.40
CA PHE A 72 -9.68 -0.29 13.03
C PHE A 72 -11.15 0.14 12.91
N ARG A 73 -12.03 -0.75 12.40
CA ARG A 73 -13.48 -0.51 12.22
C ARG A 73 -13.79 0.82 11.51
N LEU A 74 -13.06 1.10 10.43
CA LEU A 74 -13.19 2.34 9.67
C LEU A 74 -14.15 2.20 8.48
N SER A 75 -14.67 3.33 8.02
CA SER A 75 -15.30 3.42 6.71
C SER A 75 -14.28 3.34 5.58
N ASP A 76 -14.77 3.07 4.37
CA ASP A 76 -13.96 3.03 3.14
C ASP A 76 -13.24 4.36 2.88
N GLU A 77 -13.87 5.48 3.21
CA GLU A 77 -13.26 6.81 3.12
C GLU A 77 -12.23 7.06 4.22
N ALA A 78 -12.58 6.76 5.47
CA ALA A 78 -11.72 7.03 6.61
C ALA A 78 -10.40 6.25 6.54
N VAL A 79 -10.42 5.00 6.05
CA VAL A 79 -9.19 4.21 5.90
C VAL A 79 -8.25 4.81 4.83
N VAL A 80 -8.80 5.28 3.71
CA VAL A 80 -8.04 5.87 2.60
C VAL A 80 -7.45 7.23 3.01
N VAL A 81 -8.23 8.06 3.72
CA VAL A 81 -7.76 9.36 4.23
C VAL A 81 -6.68 9.16 5.30
N ARG A 82 -6.90 8.27 6.27
CA ARG A 82 -5.93 8.03 7.34
C ARG A 82 -4.62 7.43 6.82
N TRP A 83 -4.69 6.62 5.78
CA TRP A 83 -3.50 6.09 5.10
C TRP A 83 -2.57 7.21 4.61
N ALA A 84 -3.12 8.28 4.01
CA ALA A 84 -2.32 9.38 3.47
C ALA A 84 -1.56 10.16 4.55
N GLY A 85 -2.07 10.16 5.79
CA GLY A 85 -1.44 10.82 6.93
C GLY A 85 -0.54 9.93 7.79
N THR A 86 -0.56 8.60 7.60
CA THR A 86 0.05 7.66 8.55
C THR A 86 1.17 6.83 7.91
N PRO A 87 2.47 7.10 8.20
CA PRO A 87 3.58 6.40 7.53
C PRO A 87 3.59 4.90 7.80
N TYR A 88 3.17 4.46 9.00
CA TYR A 88 3.05 3.04 9.33
C TYR A 88 2.02 2.31 8.44
N TRP A 89 0.94 2.98 8.04
CA TRP A 89 -0.10 2.40 7.20
C TRP A 89 0.38 2.28 5.76
N GLN A 90 1.13 3.28 5.28
CA GLN A 90 1.77 3.23 3.97
C GLN A 90 2.80 2.11 3.88
N HIS A 91 3.65 1.96 4.90
CA HIS A 91 4.60 0.87 5.00
C HIS A 91 3.91 -0.50 5.03
N PHE A 92 2.86 -0.65 5.83
CA PHE A 92 2.08 -1.88 5.87
C PHE A 92 1.52 -2.25 4.49
N CYS A 93 0.95 -1.28 3.78
CA CYS A 93 0.43 -1.40 2.42
C CYS A 93 1.50 -1.57 1.32
N GLY A 94 2.79 -1.54 1.67
CA GLY A 94 3.88 -1.83 0.73
C GLY A 94 4.49 -0.62 0.03
N GLU A 95 4.17 0.60 0.44
CA GLU A 95 4.93 1.77 -0.01
C GLU A 95 6.37 1.67 0.48
N THR A 96 7.28 2.27 -0.27
CA THR A 96 8.71 2.38 0.09
C THR A 96 9.15 3.82 0.30
N VAL A 97 8.23 4.76 0.10
CA VAL A 97 8.39 6.21 0.26
C VAL A 97 7.09 6.79 0.78
N PHE A 98 7.17 7.85 1.57
CA PHE A 98 5.97 8.52 2.05
C PHE A 98 5.22 9.25 0.92
N ARG A 99 3.91 9.05 0.87
CA ARG A 99 2.97 9.64 -0.11
C ARG A 99 1.94 10.49 0.63
N HIS A 100 1.79 11.74 0.22
CA HIS A 100 0.77 12.65 0.78
C HIS A 100 -0.59 12.56 0.07
N ARG A 101 -0.65 11.89 -1.08
CA ARG A 101 -1.89 11.76 -1.87
C ARG A 101 -2.61 10.49 -1.50
N LEU A 102 -3.93 10.48 -1.72
CA LEU A 102 -4.72 9.27 -1.56
C LEU A 102 -4.22 8.19 -2.54
N PRO A 103 -4.11 6.94 -2.08
CA PRO A 103 -3.60 5.84 -2.90
C PRO A 103 -4.59 5.44 -4.00
N ILE A 104 -5.88 5.65 -3.74
CA ILE A 104 -7.02 5.22 -4.55
C ILE A 104 -8.23 6.12 -4.26
N ASP A 105 -9.24 6.07 -5.13
CA ASP A 105 -10.55 6.64 -4.83
C ASP A 105 -11.30 5.74 -3.82
N PRO A 106 -11.90 6.29 -2.74
CA PRO A 106 -12.62 5.51 -1.73
C PRO A 106 -13.71 4.59 -2.27
N SER A 107 -14.42 4.96 -3.34
CA SER A 107 -15.47 4.11 -3.96
C SER A 107 -14.93 2.78 -4.46
N SER A 108 -13.62 2.73 -4.70
CA SER A 108 -12.94 1.54 -5.17
C SER A 108 -12.92 0.45 -4.09
N MET A 109 -12.90 0.83 -2.79
CA MET A 109 -12.95 -0.11 -1.66
C MET A 109 -14.19 -1.01 -1.72
N THR A 110 -15.35 -0.44 -2.01
CA THR A 110 -16.58 -1.21 -2.24
C THR A 110 -16.42 -2.20 -3.39
N ARG A 111 -15.81 -1.79 -4.51
CA ARG A 111 -15.61 -2.67 -5.67
C ARG A 111 -14.72 -3.86 -5.34
N TRP A 112 -13.64 -3.68 -4.58
CA TRP A 112 -12.77 -4.80 -4.22
C TRP A 112 -13.39 -5.73 -3.19
N ARG A 113 -14.16 -5.21 -2.22
CA ARG A 113 -14.91 -6.08 -1.29
C ARG A 113 -15.85 -7.01 -2.06
N ASN A 114 -16.62 -6.46 -2.99
CA ASN A 114 -17.53 -7.26 -3.82
C ASN A 114 -16.81 -8.30 -4.70
N ARG A 115 -15.52 -8.11 -5.02
CA ARG A 115 -14.73 -9.08 -5.79
C ARG A 115 -14.16 -10.21 -4.94
N ILE A 116 -13.93 -9.97 -3.64
CA ILE A 116 -13.33 -10.95 -2.74
C ILE A 116 -14.40 -11.85 -2.10
N GLY A 117 -15.65 -11.38 -2.01
CA GLY A 117 -16.77 -12.07 -1.35
C GLY A 117 -17.17 -11.36 -0.07
#